data_AF-A0A7C1IE50-F1
#
_entry.id   AF-A0A7C1IE50-F1
#
_cell.length_a   1.000
_cell.length_b   1.000
_cell.length_c   1.000
_cell.angle_alpha   90.00
_cell.angle_beta   90.00
_cell.angle_gamma   90.00
#
_symmetry.space_group_name_H-M   'P 1'
#
loop_
_entity.id
_entity.type
_entity.pdbx_description
1 polymer ?
#
loop_
_entity_poly.entity_id
_entity_poly.type
_entity_poly.pdbx_seq_one_letter_code
_entity_poly.pdbx_strand_id
1 'polypeptide(L)' 'MSAKEAEFSAKFNPFIHGGNIHELVESFSLAESHIGANGNARIILLDLSIGVIRLLMQHSPVP' A
#
# COMPACT_ATOMS: atom_id res chain seq x y z
N MET A 1 -9.94 19.39 4.74
CA MET A 1 -10.31 17.98 4.52
C MET A 1 -11.77 17.92 4.14
N SER A 2 -12.08 17.41 2.96
CA SER A 2 -13.46 17.22 2.50
C SER A 2 -14.14 16.13 3.34
N ALA A 3 -15.47 16.22 3.51
CA ALA A 3 -16.25 15.18 4.20
C ALA A 3 -16.00 13.77 3.61
N LYS A 4 -15.77 13.70 2.29
CA LYS A 4 -15.44 12.45 1.57
C LYS A 4 -14.10 11.86 1.98
N GLU A 5 -13.09 12.71 2.21
CA GLU A 5 -11.75 12.27 2.63
C GLU A 5 -11.79 11.72 4.06
N ALA A 6 -12.54 12.38 4.95
CA ALA A 6 -12.73 11.91 6.31
C ALA A 6 -13.44 10.55 6.35
N GLU A 7 -14.49 10.35 5.53
CA GLU A 7 -15.20 9.09 5.43
C GLU A 7 -14.31 7.97 4.88
N PHE A 8 -13.54 8.26 3.83
CA PHE A 8 -12.57 7.31 3.29
C PHE A 8 -11.52 6.91 4.33
N SER A 9 -10.93 7.89 5.01
CA SER A 9 -9.88 7.65 6.00
C SER A 9 -10.40 6.83 7.20
N ALA A 10 -11.66 7.07 7.61
CA ALA A 10 -12.31 6.27 8.65
C ALA A 10 -12.50 4.81 8.23
N LYS A 11 -12.80 4.54 6.96
CA LYS A 11 -12.94 3.18 6.40
C LYS A 11 -11.59 2.51 6.10
N PHE A 12 -10.57 3.29 5.78
CA PHE A 12 -9.26 2.79 5.35
C PHE A 12 -8.30 2.53 6.52
N ASN A 13 -8.36 3.33 7.60
CA ASN A 13 -7.42 3.17 8.73
C ASN A 13 -7.34 1.75 9.34
N PRO A 14 -8.42 0.94 9.43
CA PRO A 14 -8.33 -0.38 10.06
C PRO A 14 -7.46 -1.37 9.28
N PHE A 15 -7.22 -1.12 7.99
CA PHE A 15 -6.37 -1.97 7.16
C PHE A 15 -4.87 -1.65 7.29
N ILE A 16 -4.51 -0.56 7.96
CA ILE A 16 -3.13 -0.11 8.13
C ILE A 16 -2.74 -0.29 9.60
N HIS A 17 -1.73 -1.12 9.86
CA HIS A 17 -1.30 -1.45 11.22
C HIS A 17 0.20 -1.74 11.29
N GLY A 18 0.74 -1.87 12.51
CA GLY A 18 2.18 -2.09 12.74
C GLY A 18 2.76 -3.28 11.97
N GLY A 19 1.97 -4.34 11.78
CA GLY A 19 2.40 -5.52 11.02
C GLY A 19 2.52 -5.37 9.50
N ASN A 20 1.98 -4.31 8.88
CA ASN A 20 2.01 -4.16 7.41
C ASN A 20 2.51 -2.81 6.91
N ILE A 21 2.56 -1.79 7.76
CA ILE A 21 2.93 -0.42 7.36
C ILE A 21 4.34 -0.32 6.79
N HIS A 22 5.30 -1.07 7.35
CA HIS A 22 6.69 -1.02 6.90
C HIS A 22 6.84 -1.61 5.49
N GLU A 23 6.30 -2.81 5.27
CA GLU A 23 6.31 -3.49 3.96
C GLU A 23 5.57 -2.70 2.89
N LEU A 24 4.46 -2.02 3.25
CA LEU A 24 3.75 -1.12 2.33
C LEU A 24 4.66 0.02 1.85
N VAL A 25 5.34 0.70 2.77
CA VAL A 25 6.24 1.83 2.45
C VAL A 25 7.41 1.36 1.58
N GLU A 26 7.99 0.21 1.89
CA GLU A 26 9.06 -0.37 1.07
C GLU A 26 8.58 -0.72 -0.34
N SER A 27 7.40 -1.32 -0.46
CA SER A 27 6.79 -1.69 -1.75
C SER A 27 6.55 -0.46 -2.63
N PHE A 28 6.07 0.64 -2.04
CA PHE A 28 5.89 1.90 -2.78
C PHE A 28 7.22 2.50 -3.22
N SER A 29 8.22 2.54 -2.33
CA SER A 29 9.56 3.07 -2.63
C SER A 29 10.25 2.26 -3.73
N LEU A 30 10.08 0.94 -3.71
CA LEU A 30 10.62 0.04 -4.74
C LEU A 30 9.95 0.27 -6.10
N ALA A 31 8.62 0.39 -6.12
CA ALA A 31 7.87 0.68 -7.34
C ALA A 31 8.26 2.04 -7.94
N GLU A 32 8.42 3.06 -7.10
CA GLU A 32 8.94 4.38 -7.50
C GLU A 32 10.33 4.25 -8.14
N SER A 33 11.26 3.55 -7.48
CA SER A 33 12.61 3.32 -7.99
C SER A 33 12.60 2.57 -9.33
N HIS A 34 11.79 1.53 -9.48
CA HIS A 34 11.68 0.77 -10.72
C HIS A 34 11.12 1.59 -11.88
N ILE A 35 10.12 2.45 -11.63
CA ILE A 35 9.58 3.36 -12.64
C ILE A 35 10.62 4.42 -13.01
N GLY A 36 11.30 5.01 -12.01
CA GLY A 36 12.37 5.98 -12.21
C GLY A 36 13.56 5.43 -13.00
N ALA A 37 13.81 4.11 -12.91
CA ALA A 37 14.80 3.39 -13.71
C ALA A 37 14.32 3.04 -15.14
N ASN A 38 13.29 3.70 -15.67
CA ASN A 38 12.64 3.42 -16.97
C ASN A 38 11.97 2.04 -17.06
N GLY A 39 11.55 1.47 -15.94
CA GLY A 39 10.77 0.24 -15.92
C GLY A 39 9.35 0.42 -16.48
N ASN A 40 8.73 -0.67 -16.93
CA ASN A 40 7.37 -0.63 -17.47
C ASN A 40 6.35 -0.40 -16.35
N ALA A 41 5.82 0.83 -16.26
CA ALA A 41 4.88 1.22 -15.23
C ALA A 41 3.62 0.35 -15.17
N ARG A 42 3.11 -0.19 -16.29
CA ARG A 42 1.93 -1.07 -16.26
C ARG A 42 2.20 -2.37 -15.51
N ILE A 43 3.38 -2.96 -15.70
CA ILE A 43 3.76 -4.21 -15.03
C ILE A 43 4.07 -3.94 -13.55
N ILE A 44 4.83 -2.87 -13.27
CA ILE A 44 5.23 -2.51 -11.91
C ILE A 44 4.02 -2.15 -11.04
N LEU A 45 3.07 -1.36 -11.58
CA LEU A 45 1.86 -1.01 -10.83
C LEU A 45 0.92 -2.21 -10.64
N LEU A 46 0.92 -3.18 -11.57
CA LEU A 46 0.17 -4.42 -11.40
C LEU A 46 0.75 -5.25 -10.25
N ASP A 47 2.07 -5.45 -10.23
CA ASP A 47 2.77 -6.16 -9.15
C ASP A 47 2.54 -5.48 -7.79
N LEU A 48 2.72 -4.15 -7.74
CA LEU A 48 2.43 -3.34 -6.57
C LEU A 48 0.97 -3.50 -6.10
N SER A 49 0.00 -3.47 -7.01
CA SER A 49 -1.41 -3.60 -6.66
C SER A 49 -1.72 -4.95 -6.00
N ILE A 50 -1.15 -6.03 -6.53
CA ILE A 50 -1.31 -7.38 -5.95
C ILE A 50 -0.65 -7.45 -4.57
N GLY A 51 0.56 -6.89 -4.43
CA GLY A 51 1.29 -6.83 -3.16
C GLY A 51 0.53 -6.03 -2.09
N VAL A 52 0.03 -4.85 -2.43
CA VAL A 52 -0.77 -3.99 -1.52
C VAL A 52 -2.04 -4.70 -1.08
N ILE A 53 -2.79 -5.33 -2.00
CA ILE A 53 -4.00 -6.09 -1.62
C ILE A 53 -3.65 -7.18 -0.59
N ARG A 54 -2.55 -7.91 -0.80
CA ARG A 54 -2.10 -8.94 0.13
C ARG A 54 -1.76 -8.36 1.51
N LEU A 55 -1.04 -7.24 1.55
CA LEU A 55 -0.64 -6.56 2.80
C LEU A 55 -1.84 -5.98 3.57
N LEU A 56 -2.83 -5.42 2.86
CA LEU A 56 -4.05 -4.89 3.48
C LEU A 56 -4.95 -6.01 4.04
N MET A 57 -4.85 -7.23 3.50
CA MET A 57 -5.58 -8.40 3.99
C MET A 57 -4.84 -9.13 5.12
N GLN A 58 -3.60 -8.75 5.44
CA GLN A 58 -2.90 -9.33 6.59
C GLN A 58 -3.67 -8.98 7.86
N HIS A 59 -3.87 -9.98 8.70
CA HIS A 59 -4.38 -9.74 10.04
C HIS A 59 -3.25 -9.17 10.88
N SER A 60 -3.54 -8.21 11.75
CA SER A 60 -2.54 -7.71 12.70
C SER A 60 -1.97 -8.88 13.50
N PRO A 61 -0.66 -9.15 13.43
CA PRO A 61 -0.05 -10.09 14.35
C PRO A 61 -0.19 -9.48 15.74
N VAL A 62 -1.02 -10.12 16.57
CA VAL A 62 -1.08 -9.84 18.01
C VAL A 62 0.30 -10.15 18.61
N PRO A 63 0.85 -9.27 19.47
CA PRO A 63 2.11 -9.53 20.17
C PRO A 63 2.03 -10.74 21.10
#